data_AF-X0HVB6-F1
#
_entry.id   AF-X0HVB6-F1
#
_cell.length_a   1.000
_cell.length_b   1.000
_cell.length_c   1.000
_cell.angle_alpha   90.00
_cell.angle_beta   90.00
_cell.angle_gamma   90.00
#
_symmetry.space_group_name_H-M   'P 1'
#
loop_
_entity.id
_entity.type
_entity.pdbx_description
1 polymer ?
#
loop_
_entity_poly.entity_id
_entity_poly.type
_entity_poly.pdbx_seq_one_letter_code
_entity_poly.pdbx_strand_id
1 'polypeptide(L)'
;MNAIILVAVISVGNSAVFGSSRTLAALAEQSHAPQIFAYVDRQGRPLMAILFASCIGLLAFLADVSFHDSIFNWLLSISALSTLFTWGSICLCYIRFRKAWYYNAHTLEQLPFKSHVGVAGAWFAFVGYILVLASQIWIAVSPVYEPGIDRSASGLTQNFFLKVLAIPIILLFYVSHKVWYRTQIVRLPDMDVVTGRRYFRVHVMTEQEREERHGWPKWKKVYRFLC
;
A
#
# COMPACT_ATOMS: atom_id res chain seq x y z
N MET A 1 -8.70 1.64 31.76
CA MET A 1 -8.62 2.14 30.36
C MET A 1 -7.19 2.11 29.82
N ASN A 2 -6.19 2.61 30.55
CA ASN A 2 -4.81 2.73 30.07
C ASN A 2 -4.10 1.39 29.79
N ALA A 3 -4.37 0.33 30.56
CA ALA A 3 -3.77 -0.98 30.32
C ALA A 3 -4.19 -1.60 28.98
N ILE A 4 -5.46 -1.44 28.58
CA ILE A 4 -5.98 -1.95 27.30
C ILE A 4 -5.32 -1.20 26.14
N ILE A 5 -5.18 0.13 26.26
CA ILE A 5 -4.51 0.96 25.26
C ILE A 5 -3.04 0.54 25.12
N LEU A 6 -2.33 0.32 26.23
CA LEU A 6 -0.94 -0.13 26.21
C LEU A 6 -0.79 -1.48 25.49
N VAL A 7 -1.65 -2.45 25.80
CA VAL A 7 -1.64 -3.75 25.12
C VAL A 7 -1.92 -3.60 23.62
N ALA A 8 -2.86 -2.74 23.24
CA ALA A 8 -3.18 -2.47 21.84
C ALA A 8 -1.99 -1.84 21.09
N VAL A 9 -1.32 -0.85 21.68
CA VAL A 9 -0.16 -0.18 21.08
C VAL A 9 1.02 -1.13 20.93
N ILE A 10 1.30 -1.96 21.94
CA ILE A 10 2.36 -2.98 21.87
C ILE A 10 2.07 -3.99 20.74
N SER A 11 0.82 -4.42 20.61
CA SER A 11 0.38 -5.34 19.56
C SER A 11 0.59 -4.74 18.15
N VAL A 12 0.16 -3.49 17.95
CA VAL A 12 0.35 -2.77 16.68
C VAL A 12 1.84 -2.56 16.38
N GLY A 13 2.65 -2.22 17.39
CA GLY A 13 4.09 -2.05 17.24
C GLY A 13 4.80 -3.34 16.78
N ASN A 14 4.47 -4.48 17.41
CA ASN A 14 5.04 -5.77 17.00
C ASN A 14 4.62 -6.14 15.56
N SER A 15 3.35 -5.94 15.21
CA SER A 15 2.85 -6.19 13.85
C SER A 15 3.53 -5.30 12.81
N ALA A 16 3.75 -4.02 13.13
CA ALA A 16 4.39 -3.07 12.23
C ALA A 16 5.87 -3.43 11.96
N VAL A 17 6.64 -3.79 12.99
CA VAL A 17 8.05 -4.23 12.83
C VAL A 17 8.12 -5.53 12.04
N PHE A 18 7.23 -6.47 12.34
CA PHE A 18 7.14 -7.74 11.63
C PHE A 18 6.78 -7.58 10.14
N GLY A 19 5.77 -6.76 9.84
CA GLY A 19 5.32 -6.52 8.47
C GLY A 19 6.35 -5.75 7.63
N SER A 20 6.92 -4.67 8.19
CA SER A 20 7.90 -3.85 7.48
C SER A 20 9.20 -4.60 7.17
N SER A 21 9.75 -5.33 8.15
CA SER A 21 11.01 -6.06 7.97
C SER A 21 10.91 -7.16 6.91
N ARG A 22 9.80 -7.90 6.85
CA ARG A 22 9.59 -8.93 5.83
C ARG A 22 9.30 -8.37 4.45
N THR A 23 8.56 -7.27 4.38
CA THR A 23 8.33 -6.59 3.11
C THR A 23 9.66 -6.09 2.53
N LEU A 24 10.52 -5.52 3.37
CA LEU A 24 11.85 -5.06 2.96
C LEU A 24 12.76 -6.23 2.54
N ALA A 25 12.74 -7.34 3.27
CA ALA A 25 13.48 -8.55 2.91
C ALA A 25 13.01 -9.14 1.58
N ALA A 26 11.70 -9.24 1.35
CA ALA A 26 11.14 -9.74 0.09
C ALA A 26 11.49 -8.83 -1.11
N LEU A 27 11.54 -7.52 -0.90
CA LEU A 27 12.02 -6.57 -1.91
C LEU A 27 13.52 -6.79 -2.21
N ALA A 28 14.33 -7.07 -1.20
CA ALA A 28 15.75 -7.33 -1.37
C ALA A 28 16.02 -8.66 -2.11
N GLU A 29 15.24 -9.71 -1.82
CA GLU A 29 15.27 -10.98 -2.56
C GLU A 29 14.94 -10.80 -4.06
N GLN A 30 14.01 -9.90 -4.37
CA GLN A 30 13.63 -9.57 -5.76
C GLN A 30 14.57 -8.56 -6.42
N SER A 31 15.74 -8.27 -5.84
CA SER A 31 16.70 -7.27 -6.33
C SER A 31 16.12 -5.84 -6.44
N HIS A 32 15.08 -5.53 -5.67
CA HIS A 32 14.45 -4.21 -5.59
C HIS A 32 14.89 -3.40 -4.36
N ALA A 33 15.71 -3.98 -3.48
CA ALA A 33 16.35 -3.32 -2.34
C ALA A 33 17.80 -3.85 -2.14
N PRO A 34 18.66 -3.13 -1.40
CA PRO A 34 20.05 -3.56 -1.18
C PRO A 34 20.11 -4.98 -0.60
N GLN A 35 21.01 -5.82 -1.14
CA GLN A 35 21.12 -7.24 -0.76
C GLN A 35 21.40 -7.48 0.73
N ILE A 36 21.90 -6.47 1.44
CA ILE A 36 22.09 -6.51 2.90
C ILE A 36 20.77 -6.84 3.62
N PHE A 37 19.64 -6.35 3.11
CA PHE A 37 18.33 -6.62 3.69
C PHE A 37 17.75 -7.99 3.33
N ALA A 38 18.33 -8.70 2.36
CA ALA A 38 17.94 -10.07 2.00
C ALA A 38 18.52 -11.11 2.98
N TYR A 39 19.37 -10.72 3.93
CA TYR A 39 19.93 -11.63 4.92
C TYR A 39 18.84 -12.14 5.87
N VAL A 40 18.61 -13.45 5.85
CA VAL A 40 17.69 -14.16 6.73
C VAL A 40 18.49 -15.13 7.61
N ASP A 41 18.30 -15.02 8.92
CA ASP A 41 18.94 -15.91 9.90
C ASP A 41 18.34 -17.33 9.84
N ARG A 42 19.01 -18.33 10.46
CA ARG A 42 18.60 -19.74 10.49
C ARG A 42 17.19 -19.96 11.04
N GLN A 43 16.68 -19.02 11.84
CA GLN A 43 15.33 -19.02 12.40
C GLN A 43 14.28 -18.33 11.49
N GLY A 44 14.62 -18.00 10.24
CA GLY A 44 13.72 -17.33 9.29
C GLY A 44 13.49 -15.84 9.57
N ARG A 45 14.42 -15.19 10.28
CA ARG A 45 14.27 -13.79 10.73
C ARG A 45 15.16 -12.86 9.88
N PRO A 46 14.60 -11.84 9.20
CA PRO A 46 15.39 -10.88 8.42
C PRO A 46 16.05 -9.85 9.34
N LEU A 47 17.20 -10.20 9.94
CA LEU A 47 17.80 -9.46 11.04
C LEU A 47 18.19 -8.02 10.66
N MET A 48 18.76 -7.82 9.47
CA MET A 48 19.15 -6.49 8.99
C MET A 48 17.94 -5.58 8.76
N ALA A 49 16.84 -6.14 8.24
CA ALA A 49 15.61 -5.39 8.03
C ALA A 49 14.90 -5.05 9.36
N ILE A 50 14.96 -5.96 10.35
CA ILE A 50 14.47 -5.70 11.71
C ILE A 50 15.28 -4.56 12.34
N LEU A 51 16.60 -4.61 12.29
CA LEU A 51 17.46 -3.58 12.87
C LEU A 51 17.18 -2.21 12.25
N PHE A 52 17.02 -2.15 10.92
CA PHE A 52 16.63 -0.91 10.24
C PHE A 52 15.26 -0.39 10.69
N ALA A 53 14.25 -1.25 10.78
CA ALA A 53 12.92 -0.87 11.28
C ALA A 53 12.98 -0.40 12.75
N SER A 54 13.78 -1.06 13.59
CA SER A 54 14.00 -0.66 14.99
C SER A 54 14.72 0.69 15.10
N CYS A 55 15.70 0.99 14.23
CA CYS A 55 16.36 2.29 14.17
C CYS A 55 15.36 3.42 13.87
N ILE A 56 14.42 3.21 12.94
CA ILE A 56 13.33 4.17 12.70
C ILE A 56 12.41 4.26 13.91
N GLY A 57 12.16 3.14 14.60
CA GLY A 57 11.40 3.09 15.85
C GLY A 57 12.00 3.95 16.98
N LEU A 58 13.31 4.20 16.98
CA LEU A 58 13.97 5.10 17.94
C LEU A 58 13.45 6.55 17.85
N LEU A 59 12.80 6.93 16.74
CA LEU A 59 12.10 8.21 16.64
C LEU A 59 10.99 8.35 17.70
N ALA A 60 10.52 7.26 18.30
CA ALA A 60 9.59 7.31 19.43
C ALA A 60 10.14 8.07 20.65
N PHE A 61 11.46 8.14 20.82
CA PHE A 61 12.09 8.92 21.91
C PHE A 61 11.91 10.44 21.74
N LEU A 62 11.50 10.91 20.55
CA LEU A 62 11.16 12.33 20.33
C LEU A 62 9.89 12.75 21.09
N ALA A 63 9.17 11.81 21.71
CA ALA A 63 8.01 12.10 22.55
C ALA A 63 8.34 12.93 23.80
N ASP A 64 9.59 12.93 24.27
CA ASP A 64 10.02 13.67 25.47
C ASP A 64 10.40 15.14 25.16
N VAL A 65 10.40 15.53 23.89
CA VAL A 65 10.80 16.88 23.46
C VAL A 65 9.62 17.85 23.55
N SER A 66 9.91 19.12 23.85
CA SER A 66 8.92 20.21 23.98
C SER A 66 8.00 20.39 22.76
N PHE A 67 8.42 19.94 21.58
CA PHE A 67 7.69 20.05 20.31
C PHE A 67 7.17 18.69 19.77
N HIS A 68 6.96 17.70 20.65
CA HIS A 68 6.55 16.34 20.29
C HIS A 68 5.29 16.29 19.41
N ASP A 69 4.28 17.13 19.70
CA ASP A 69 3.03 17.18 18.93
C ASP A 69 3.26 17.51 17.46
N SER A 70 4.16 18.47 17.18
CA SER A 70 4.51 18.83 15.81
C SER A 70 5.15 17.64 15.10
N ILE A 71 6.17 17.04 15.71
CA ILE A 71 6.91 15.89 15.14
C ILE A 71 5.98 14.71 14.88
N PHE A 72 5.10 14.40 15.82
CA PHE A 72 4.11 13.34 15.68
C PHE A 72 3.18 13.61 14.48
N ASN A 73 2.69 14.84 14.32
CA ASN A 73 1.86 15.22 13.18
C ASN A 73 2.59 15.09 11.83
N TRP A 74 3.89 15.38 11.78
CA TRP A 74 4.70 15.14 10.59
C TRP A 74 4.82 13.65 10.25
N LEU A 75 5.14 12.80 11.23
CA LEU A 75 5.24 11.35 11.05
C LEU A 75 3.89 10.74 10.63
N LEU A 76 2.81 11.18 11.25
CA LEU A 76 1.45 10.75 10.93
C LEU A 76 1.07 11.14 9.50
N SER A 77 1.40 12.36 9.07
CA SER A 77 1.09 12.85 7.72
C SER A 77 1.87 12.07 6.64
N ILE A 78 3.15 11.76 6.89
CA ILE A 78 3.97 10.94 5.98
C ILE A 78 3.39 9.52 5.87
N SER A 79 3.02 8.90 6.99
CA SER A 79 2.43 7.55 7.02
C SER A 79 1.09 7.48 6.28
N ALA A 80 0.20 8.45 6.52
CA ALA A 80 -1.10 8.53 5.86
C ALA A 80 -0.96 8.70 4.35
N LEU A 81 -0.08 9.60 3.89
CA LEU A 81 0.13 9.80 2.47
C LEU A 81 0.79 8.58 1.81
N SER A 82 1.76 7.95 2.47
CA SER A 82 2.38 6.70 1.98
C SER A 82 1.34 5.60 1.77
N THR A 83 0.32 5.54 2.62
CA THR A 83 -0.78 4.58 2.48
C THR A 83 -1.61 4.88 1.23
N LEU A 84 -1.94 6.16 0.96
CA LEU A 84 -2.67 6.55 -0.25
C LEU A 84 -1.93 6.17 -1.54
N PHE A 85 -0.61 6.39 -1.58
CA PHE A 85 0.20 5.98 -2.73
C PHE A 85 0.27 4.45 -2.87
N THR A 86 0.42 3.72 -1.76
CA THR A 86 0.42 2.25 -1.77
C THR A 86 -0.87 1.72 -2.40
N TRP A 87 -2.04 2.13 -1.91
CA TRP A 87 -3.32 1.67 -2.45
C TRP A 87 -3.57 2.14 -3.89
N GLY A 88 -3.22 3.39 -4.21
CA GLY A 88 -3.30 3.90 -5.59
C GLY A 88 -2.44 3.08 -6.55
N SER A 89 -1.22 2.70 -6.14
CA SER A 89 -0.32 1.85 -6.93
C SER A 89 -0.87 0.43 -7.10
N ILE A 90 -1.49 -0.15 -6.06
CA ILE A 90 -2.15 -1.47 -6.14
C ILE A 90 -3.29 -1.44 -7.15
N CYS A 91 -4.14 -0.41 -7.12
CA CYS A 91 -5.20 -0.24 -8.10
C CYS A 91 -4.66 -0.14 -9.53
N LEU A 92 -3.61 0.67 -9.75
CA LEU A 92 -2.97 0.81 -11.05
C LEU A 92 -2.36 -0.51 -11.55
N CYS A 93 -1.65 -1.23 -10.67
CA CYS A 93 -1.07 -2.54 -10.95
C CYS A 93 -2.15 -3.54 -11.35
N TYR A 94 -3.28 -3.57 -10.64
CA TYR A 94 -4.40 -4.44 -10.97
C TYR A 94 -5.02 -4.11 -12.34
N ILE A 95 -5.22 -2.82 -12.66
CA ILE A 95 -5.72 -2.39 -13.97
C ILE A 95 -4.76 -2.83 -15.09
N ARG A 96 -3.44 -2.66 -14.91
CA ARG A 96 -2.44 -3.09 -15.89
C ARG A 96 -2.37 -4.61 -16.02
N PHE A 97 -2.40 -5.34 -14.91
CA PHE A 97 -2.45 -6.79 -14.89
C PHE A 97 -3.63 -7.31 -15.70
N ARG A 98 -4.82 -6.75 -15.49
CA ARG A 98 -6.04 -7.14 -16.21
C ARG A 98 -5.96 -6.86 -17.71
N LYS A 99 -5.32 -5.76 -18.12
CA LYS A 99 -5.04 -5.46 -19.53
C LYS A 99 -4.04 -6.45 -20.14
N ALA A 100 -2.96 -6.78 -19.44
CA ALA A 100 -1.98 -7.76 -19.90
C ALA A 100 -2.55 -9.18 -19.97
N TRP A 101 -3.43 -9.56 -19.03
CA TRP A 101 -4.13 -10.84 -19.04
C TRP A 101 -4.99 -11.03 -20.29
N TYR A 102 -5.76 -9.98 -20.64
CA TYR A 102 -6.57 -9.97 -21.85
C TYR A 102 -5.71 -9.99 -23.12
N TYR A 103 -4.60 -9.25 -23.14
CA TYR A 103 -3.67 -9.22 -24.28
C TYR A 103 -3.05 -10.60 -24.57
N ASN A 104 -2.74 -11.39 -23.53
CA ASN A 104 -2.21 -12.75 -23.67
C ASN A 104 -3.30 -13.82 -23.94
N ALA A 105 -4.49 -13.41 -24.39
CA ALA A 105 -5.63 -14.28 -24.71
C ALA A 105 -6.07 -15.21 -23.56
N HIS A 106 -5.79 -14.86 -22.30
CA HIS A 106 -6.23 -15.63 -21.15
C HIS A 106 -7.66 -15.27 -20.75
N THR A 107 -8.47 -16.28 -20.42
CA THR A 107 -9.83 -16.08 -19.92
C THR A 107 -9.81 -15.77 -18.42
N LEU A 108 -10.85 -15.09 -17.93
CA LEU A 108 -10.97 -14.75 -16.51
C LEU A 108 -11.18 -15.97 -15.62
N GLU A 109 -11.58 -17.09 -16.21
CA GLU A 109 -11.85 -18.36 -15.53
C GLU A 109 -10.58 -19.08 -15.08
N GLN A 110 -9.46 -18.78 -15.73
CA GLN A 110 -8.14 -19.29 -15.36
C GLN A 110 -7.59 -18.61 -14.09
N LEU A 111 -8.20 -17.52 -13.61
CA LEU A 111 -7.79 -16.85 -12.38
C LEU A 111 -8.41 -17.58 -11.17
N PRO A 112 -7.59 -18.00 -10.17
CA PRO A 112 -8.09 -18.65 -8.95
C PRO A 112 -9.07 -17.78 -8.16
N PHE A 113 -8.91 -16.45 -8.25
CA PHE A 113 -9.76 -15.49 -7.57
C PHE A 113 -10.25 -14.43 -8.54
N LYS A 114 -11.56 -14.18 -8.53
CA LYS A 114 -12.22 -13.17 -9.36
C LYS A 114 -12.80 -12.09 -8.45
N SER A 115 -12.43 -10.84 -8.70
CA SER A 115 -13.08 -9.71 -8.03
C SER A 115 -14.53 -9.57 -8.50
N HIS A 116 -15.46 -9.41 -7.57
CA HIS A 116 -16.89 -9.23 -7.85
C HIS A 116 -17.18 -7.98 -8.68
N VAL A 117 -16.52 -6.86 -8.37
CA VAL A 117 -16.70 -5.57 -9.08
C VAL A 117 -15.72 -5.43 -10.25
N GLY A 118 -14.70 -6.28 -10.32
CA GLY A 118 -13.77 -6.35 -11.44
C GLY A 118 -12.94 -5.07 -11.62
N VAL A 119 -12.67 -4.73 -12.88
CA VAL A 119 -11.80 -3.59 -13.26
C VAL A 119 -12.47 -2.25 -13.01
N ALA A 120 -13.81 -2.18 -13.08
CA ALA A 120 -14.57 -0.97 -12.80
C ALA A 120 -14.39 -0.50 -11.36
N GLY A 121 -14.42 -1.42 -10.38
CA GLY A 121 -14.16 -1.10 -8.97
C GLY A 121 -12.75 -0.58 -8.74
N ALA A 122 -11.77 -1.13 -9.46
CA ALA A 122 -10.39 -0.64 -9.39
C ALA A 122 -10.22 0.77 -9.98
N TRP A 123 -10.92 1.10 -11.07
CA TRP A 123 -10.95 2.47 -11.62
C TRP A 123 -11.62 3.44 -10.67
N PHE A 124 -12.76 3.07 -10.09
CA PHE A 124 -13.45 3.90 -9.10
C PHE A 124 -12.55 4.20 -7.89
N ALA A 125 -11.92 3.17 -7.32
CA ALA A 125 -10.98 3.34 -6.21
C ALA A 125 -9.76 4.20 -6.61
N PHE A 126 -9.19 3.96 -7.79
CA PHE A 126 -8.05 4.74 -8.29
C PHE A 126 -8.38 6.23 -8.45
N VAL A 127 -9.54 6.54 -9.06
CA VAL A 127 -10.04 7.92 -9.16
C VAL A 127 -10.30 8.50 -7.78
N GLY A 128 -10.88 7.72 -6.87
CA GLY A 128 -11.09 8.12 -5.47
C GLY A 128 -9.77 8.52 -4.77
N TYR A 129 -8.71 7.72 -4.91
CA TYR A 129 -7.40 8.04 -4.35
C TYR A 129 -6.79 9.30 -4.99
N ILE A 130 -6.95 9.51 -6.31
CA ILE A 130 -6.53 10.75 -6.98
C ILE A 130 -7.30 11.96 -6.44
N LEU A 131 -8.61 11.84 -6.25
CA LEU A 131 -9.43 12.91 -5.68
C LEU A 131 -9.02 13.23 -4.25
N VAL A 132 -8.73 12.23 -3.42
CA VAL A 132 -8.22 12.45 -2.06
C VAL A 132 -6.87 13.17 -2.10
N LEU A 133 -5.95 12.79 -2.99
CA LEU A 133 -4.68 13.50 -3.17
C LEU A 133 -4.89 14.94 -3.63
N ALA A 134 -5.80 15.19 -4.57
CA ALA A 134 -6.15 16.54 -5.01
C ALA A 134 -6.73 17.37 -3.86
N SER A 135 -7.60 16.78 -3.02
CA SER A 135 -8.13 17.42 -1.82
C SER A 135 -7.04 17.73 -0.79
N GLN A 136 -6.03 16.86 -0.62
CA GLN A 136 -4.89 17.16 0.26
C GLN A 136 -4.08 18.36 -0.24
N ILE A 137 -3.84 18.46 -1.56
CA ILE A 137 -3.17 19.62 -2.16
C ILE A 137 -4.02 20.88 -2.00
N TRP A 138 -5.34 20.77 -2.18
CA TRP A 138 -6.25 21.90 -1.99
C TRP A 138 -6.24 22.41 -0.54
N ILE A 139 -6.33 21.52 0.45
CA ILE A 139 -6.26 21.89 1.87
C ILE A 139 -4.89 22.48 2.22
N ALA A 140 -3.82 22.05 1.55
CA ALA A 140 -2.51 22.66 1.74
C ALA A 140 -2.44 24.11 1.22
N VAL A 141 -3.00 24.37 0.03
CA VAL A 141 -2.97 25.70 -0.62
C VAL A 141 -3.95 26.66 0.04
N SER A 142 -5.16 26.20 0.33
CA SER A 142 -6.20 26.95 1.05
C SER A 142 -6.61 26.17 2.31
N PRO A 143 -5.90 26.35 3.44
CA PRO A 143 -6.27 25.69 4.67
C PRO A 143 -7.65 26.18 5.13
N VAL A 144 -8.47 25.23 5.58
CA VAL A 144 -9.72 25.55 6.25
C VAL A 144 -9.36 26.24 7.57
N TYR A 145 -9.87 27.45 7.76
CA TYR A 145 -9.55 28.28 8.92
C TYR A 145 -10.20 27.69 10.18
N GLU A 146 -9.47 26.83 10.88
CA GLU A 146 -9.85 26.39 12.22
C GLU A 146 -9.48 27.48 13.26
N PRO A 147 -10.34 27.72 14.26
CA PRO A 147 -10.01 28.65 15.34
C PRO A 147 -8.84 28.10 16.17
N GLY A 148 -7.68 28.77 16.11
CA GLY A 148 -6.48 28.40 16.88
C GLY A 148 -5.19 28.27 16.05
N ILE A 149 -5.26 28.35 14.71
CA ILE A 149 -4.07 28.34 13.86
C ILE A 149 -3.41 29.73 13.87
N ASP A 150 -2.11 29.78 14.17
CA ASP A 150 -1.30 30.99 14.04
C ASP A 150 -1.41 31.54 12.62
N ARG A 151 -2.01 32.73 12.50
CA ARG A 151 -2.21 33.45 11.22
C ARG A 151 -0.91 34.07 10.67
N SER A 152 0.22 33.78 11.31
CA SER A 152 1.53 34.25 10.87
C SER A 152 1.94 33.54 9.57
N ALA A 153 2.67 34.23 8.70
CA ALA A 153 3.20 33.68 7.46
C ALA A 153 4.04 32.40 7.69
N SER A 154 4.69 32.28 8.85
CA SER A 154 5.42 31.08 9.27
C SER A 154 4.51 29.87 9.55
N GLY A 155 3.37 30.08 10.21
CA GLY A 155 2.40 29.01 10.53
C GLY A 155 1.69 28.45 9.30
N LEU A 156 1.37 29.32 8.33
CA LEU A 156 0.81 28.90 7.05
C LEU A 156 1.82 28.06 6.25
N THR A 157 3.07 28.50 6.22
CA THR A 157 4.16 27.80 5.52
C THR A 157 4.40 26.42 6.13
N GLN A 158 4.44 26.30 7.47
CA GLN A 158 4.60 25.03 8.16
C GLN A 158 3.45 24.05 7.86
N ASN A 159 2.20 24.53 7.86
CA ASN A 159 1.05 23.69 7.52
C ASN A 159 1.07 23.23 6.06
N PHE A 160 1.44 24.12 5.13
CA PHE A 160 1.60 23.77 3.73
C PHE A 160 2.64 22.65 3.56
N PHE A 161 3.83 22.80 4.16
CA PHE A 161 4.84 21.74 4.10
C PHE A 161 4.37 20.48 4.83
N LEU A 162 3.68 20.56 5.97
CA LEU A 162 3.20 19.37 6.68
C LEU A 162 2.25 18.52 5.83
N LYS A 163 1.38 19.16 5.05
CA LYS A 163 0.43 18.48 4.16
C LYS A 163 1.04 18.04 2.83
N VAL A 164 2.06 18.76 2.34
CA VAL A 164 2.64 18.50 1.00
C VAL A 164 3.95 17.72 1.05
N LEU A 165 4.74 17.78 2.12
CA LEU A 165 6.12 17.24 2.21
C LEU A 165 6.20 15.74 1.91
N ALA A 166 5.15 14.99 2.21
CA ALA A 166 5.15 13.57 1.92
C ALA A 166 5.14 13.27 0.40
N ILE A 167 4.64 14.17 -0.46
CA ILE A 167 4.69 14.04 -1.93
C ILE A 167 6.14 14.06 -2.45
N PRO A 168 6.97 15.10 -2.19
CA PRO A 168 8.36 15.11 -2.63
C PRO A 168 9.19 14.02 -1.96
N ILE A 169 8.89 13.61 -0.72
CA ILE A 169 9.55 12.45 -0.10
C ILE A 169 9.28 11.18 -0.92
N ILE A 170 8.02 10.89 -1.25
CA ILE A 170 7.67 9.70 -2.04
C ILE A 170 8.26 9.77 -3.45
N LEU A 171 8.21 10.95 -4.09
CA LEU A 171 8.87 11.18 -5.38
C LEU A 171 10.38 10.97 -5.31
N LEU A 172 11.03 11.46 -4.25
CA LEU A 172 12.47 11.27 -4.02
C LEU A 172 12.79 9.77 -3.88
N PHE A 173 12.04 9.03 -3.08
CA PHE A 173 12.22 7.58 -2.96
C PHE A 173 11.98 6.85 -4.28
N TYR A 174 10.93 7.22 -5.03
CA TYR A 174 10.61 6.65 -6.34
C TYR A 174 11.71 6.93 -7.37
N VAL A 175 12.16 8.17 -7.49
CA VAL A 175 13.22 8.57 -8.42
C VAL A 175 14.55 7.95 -8.02
N SER A 176 14.90 7.95 -6.73
CA SER A 176 16.12 7.31 -6.23
C SER A 176 16.14 5.82 -6.55
N HIS A 177 15.02 5.12 -6.33
CA HIS A 177 14.87 3.71 -6.71
C HIS A 177 15.03 3.51 -8.21
N LYS A 178 14.34 4.33 -9.02
CA LYS A 178 14.38 4.24 -10.47
C LYS A 178 15.76 4.53 -11.06
N VAL A 179 16.50 5.49 -10.50
CA VAL A 179 17.86 5.84 -10.93
C VAL A 179 18.85 4.75 -10.51
N TRP A 180 18.74 4.23 -9.29
CA TRP A 180 19.64 3.21 -8.74
C TRP A 180 19.48 1.86 -9.44
N TYR A 181 18.24 1.37 -9.55
CA TYR A 181 17.94 0.06 -10.14
C TYR A 181 17.64 0.12 -11.65
N ARG A 182 17.66 1.32 -12.24
CA ARG A 182 17.42 1.57 -13.68
C ARG A 182 16.20 0.82 -14.21
N THR A 183 15.13 0.78 -13.42
CA THR A 183 13.94 0.01 -13.76
C THR A 183 13.18 0.64 -14.92
N GLN A 184 12.73 -0.20 -15.86
CA GLN A 184 11.94 0.24 -17.01
C GLN A 184 10.46 -0.03 -16.78
N ILE A 185 9.60 0.87 -17.29
CA ILE A 185 8.16 0.64 -17.28
C ILE A 185 7.85 -0.46 -18.30
N VAL A 186 7.50 -1.65 -17.81
CA VAL A 186 7.20 -2.81 -18.65
C VAL A 186 5.96 -2.52 -19.50
N ARG A 187 6.09 -2.67 -20.82
CA ARG A 187 4.99 -2.48 -21.77
C ARG A 187 4.04 -3.67 -21.70
N LEU A 188 2.82 -3.49 -22.22
CA LEU A 188 1.80 -4.54 -22.21
C LEU A 188 2.23 -5.84 -22.91
N PRO A 189 2.93 -5.81 -24.07
CA PRO A 189 3.39 -7.03 -24.74
C PRO A 189 4.49 -7.78 -23.98
N ASP A 190 5.33 -7.06 -23.24
CA ASP A 190 6.48 -7.61 -22.53
C ASP A 190 6.14 -8.03 -21.09
N MET A 191 4.90 -7.83 -20.65
CA MET A 191 4.45 -8.23 -19.31
C MET A 191 4.28 -9.74 -19.23
N ASP A 192 5.21 -10.38 -18.53
CA ASP A 192 5.14 -11.80 -18.22
C ASP A 192 4.03 -12.08 -17.17
N VAL A 193 3.01 -12.82 -17.60
CA VAL A 193 1.89 -13.28 -16.75
C VAL A 193 1.91 -14.79 -16.54
N VAL A 194 2.96 -15.48 -17.01
CA VAL A 194 3.05 -16.94 -17.07
C VAL A 194 4.06 -17.49 -16.07
N THR A 195 5.24 -16.87 -15.96
CA THR A 195 6.31 -17.35 -15.08
C THR A 195 5.89 -17.31 -13.61
N GLY A 196 6.22 -18.37 -12.87
CA GLY A 196 5.91 -18.48 -11.44
C GLY A 196 4.43 -18.79 -11.12
N ARG A 197 3.56 -19.01 -12.13
CA ARG A 197 2.19 -19.47 -11.89
C ARG A 197 2.20 -20.86 -11.26
N ARG A 198 1.75 -20.94 -10.01
CA ARG A 198 1.34 -22.22 -9.40
C ARG A 198 0.01 -22.61 -10.02
N TYR A 199 0.00 -23.62 -10.89
CA TYR A 199 -1.22 -24.23 -11.40
C TYR A 199 -1.97 -24.91 -10.25
N PHE A 200 -2.74 -24.13 -9.48
CA PHE A 200 -3.73 -24.72 -8.59
C PHE A 200 -4.73 -25.49 -9.45
N ARG A 201 -5.11 -26.68 -8.99
CA ARG A 201 -6.04 -27.62 -9.64
C ARG A 201 -7.49 -27.09 -9.61
N VAL A 202 -7.72 -25.82 -10.00
CA VAL A 202 -9.02 -25.11 -9.91
C VAL A 202 -9.98 -25.52 -11.03
N HIS A 203 -9.45 -25.96 -12.18
CA HIS A 203 -10.24 -26.22 -13.39
C HIS A 203 -11.35 -27.28 -13.21
N VAL A 204 -11.18 -28.25 -12.32
CA VAL A 204 -12.19 -29.30 -12.09
C VAL A 204 -13.36 -28.80 -11.23
N MET A 205 -13.13 -27.80 -10.37
CA MET A 205 -14.15 -27.27 -9.47
C MET A 205 -15.04 -26.20 -10.14
N THR A 206 -14.54 -25.54 -11.20
CA THR A 206 -15.22 -24.38 -11.80
C THR A 206 -16.44 -24.76 -12.65
N GLU A 207 -16.40 -25.91 -13.33
CA GLU A 207 -17.56 -26.44 -14.10
C GLU A 207 -18.68 -26.89 -13.16
N GLN A 208 -18.36 -27.64 -12.10
CA GLN A 208 -19.32 -28.07 -11.08
C GLN A 208 -19.95 -26.88 -10.34
N GLU A 209 -19.13 -25.89 -9.93
CA GLU A 209 -19.65 -24.66 -9.30
C GLU A 209 -20.53 -23.85 -10.25
N ARG A 210 -20.27 -23.89 -11.57
CA ARG A 210 -21.07 -23.18 -12.57
C ARG A 210 -22.45 -23.81 -12.71
N GLU A 211 -22.52 -25.13 -12.79
CA GLU A 211 -23.78 -25.88 -12.81
C GLU A 211 -24.61 -25.61 -11.54
N GLU A 212 -23.96 -25.65 -10.37
CA GLU A 212 -24.62 -25.31 -9.10
C GLU A 212 -25.13 -23.86 -9.09
N ARG A 213 -24.34 -22.89 -9.58
CA ARG A 213 -24.72 -21.47 -9.64
C ARG A 213 -25.89 -21.21 -10.58
N HIS A 214 -26.03 -21.96 -11.66
CA HIS A 214 -27.19 -21.84 -12.56
C HIS A 214 -28.49 -22.20 -11.85
N GLY A 215 -28.46 -23.20 -10.96
CA GLY A 215 -29.59 -23.63 -10.14
C GLY A 215 -29.92 -22.75 -8.93
N TRP A 216 -29.13 -21.73 -8.61
CA TRP A 216 -29.35 -20.95 -7.40
C TRP A 216 -30.54 -19.98 -7.50
N PRO A 217 -31.39 -19.91 -6.45
CA PRO A 217 -32.45 -18.92 -6.35
C PRO A 217 -31.87 -17.50 -6.22
N LYS A 218 -32.63 -16.49 -6.67
CA LYS A 218 -32.18 -15.08 -6.75
C LYS A 218 -31.65 -14.54 -5.42
N TRP A 219 -32.25 -14.91 -4.29
CA TRP A 219 -31.79 -14.47 -2.96
C TRP A 219 -30.37 -14.99 -2.63
N LYS A 220 -30.06 -16.23 -3.01
CA LYS A 220 -28.74 -16.83 -2.78
C LYS A 220 -27.68 -16.17 -3.67
N LYS A 221 -28.05 -15.79 -4.91
CA LYS A 221 -27.18 -15.02 -5.81
C LYS A 221 -26.87 -13.63 -5.27
N VAL A 222 -27.87 -12.95 -4.70
CA VAL A 222 -27.70 -11.63 -4.06
C VAL A 222 -26.86 -11.74 -2.78
N TYR A 223 -27.15 -12.72 -1.92
CA TYR A 223 -26.38 -12.96 -0.70
C TYR A 223 -24.90 -13.23 -0.99
N ARG A 224 -24.59 -14.13 -1.93
CA ARG A 224 -23.21 -14.42 -2.36
C ARG A 224 -22.51 -13.30 -3.13
N PHE A 225 -23.26 -12.30 -3.58
CA PHE A 225 -22.67 -11.10 -4.19
C PHE A 225 -22.25 -10.08 -3.14
N LEU A 226 -22.96 -10.04 -2.00
CA LEU A 226 -22.71 -9.12 -0.89
C LEU A 226 -21.78 -9.71 0.20
N CYS A 227 -21.83 -11.03 0.40
CA CYS A 227 -21.05 -11.81 1.37
C CYS A 227 -20.13 -12.80 0.65
#